data_AF-A0AAI9LBQ2-F1
#
_entry.id   AF-A0AAI9LBQ2-F1
#
_cell.length_a   1.000
_cell.length_b   1.000
_cell.length_c   1.000
_cell.angle_alpha   90.00
_cell.angle_beta   90.00
_cell.angle_gamma   90.00
#
_symmetry.space_group_name_H-M   'P 1'
#
loop_
_entity.id
_entity.type
_entity.pdbx_description
1 polymer ?
#
loop_
_entity_poly.entity_id
_entity_poly.type
_entity_poly.pdbx_seq_one_letter_code
_entity_poly.pdbx_strand_id
1 'polypeptide(L)'
;MSILDPRLWLVAIVGLTLAFGGGRLVQSRADAKKYEAERTKAALSAAVDQGKAVDRARAEEQRRGAAQTEIANVAKQEADTARSDARAADAAAERLRQRVDQLLAAARAVKNPGSAGGGQGQPGGDPLDVLVDVLGRSDKTSGILADYADQLKVAGLACERSYEALTPSTR
;
A
#
# COMPACT_ATOMS: atom_id res chain seq x y z
N MET A 1 4.90 4.17 -99.16
CA MET A 1 5.63 4.08 -97.89
C MET A 1 5.11 2.84 -97.17
N SER A 2 5.82 1.72 -97.33
CA SER A 2 5.29 0.39 -97.04
C SER A 2 5.25 0.13 -95.54
N ILE A 3 4.08 -0.29 -95.06
CA ILE A 3 3.79 -0.63 -93.65
C ILE A 3 4.51 -1.93 -93.19
N LEU A 4 5.34 -2.52 -94.07
CA LEU A 4 6.04 -3.80 -93.95
C LEU A 4 7.58 -3.66 -93.95
N ASP A 5 8.13 -2.51 -93.57
CA ASP A 5 9.59 -2.33 -93.46
C ASP A 5 10.09 -2.87 -92.10
N PRO A 6 10.90 -3.97 -92.07
CA PRO A 6 11.31 -4.64 -90.83
C PRO A 6 12.06 -3.73 -89.86
N ARG A 7 12.69 -2.66 -90.35
CA ARG A 7 13.40 -1.68 -89.49
C ARG A 7 12.46 -0.82 -88.66
N LEU A 8 11.29 -0.45 -89.20
CA LEU A 8 10.27 0.30 -88.45
C LEU A 8 9.66 -0.55 -87.33
N TRP A 9 9.46 -1.83 -87.60
CA TRP A 9 8.99 -2.79 -86.59
C TRP A 9 10.01 -3.01 -85.46
N LEU A 10 11.31 -3.09 -85.78
CA LEU A 10 12.35 -3.20 -84.76
C LEU A 10 12.42 -1.97 -83.85
N VAL A 11 12.33 -0.76 -84.40
CA VAL A 11 12.31 0.48 -83.60
C VAL A 11 11.07 0.54 -82.71
N ALA A 12 9.91 0.14 -83.23
CA ALA A 12 8.67 0.06 -82.46
C ALA A 12 8.78 -0.93 -81.29
N ILE A 13 9.33 -2.12 -81.53
CA ILE A 13 9.55 -3.14 -80.48
C ILE A 13 10.53 -2.61 -79.42
N VAL A 14 11.67 -2.03 -79.82
CA VAL A 14 12.66 -1.49 -78.88
C VAL A 14 12.04 -0.37 -78.04
N GLY A 15 11.30 0.56 -78.65
CA GLY A 15 10.59 1.61 -77.93
C GLY A 15 9.58 1.05 -76.91
N LEU A 16 8.84 0.01 -77.29
CA LEU A 16 7.85 -0.63 -76.42
C LEU A 16 8.52 -1.38 -75.25
N THR A 17 9.64 -2.07 -75.49
CA THR A 17 10.41 -2.74 -74.43
C THR A 17 11.04 -1.76 -73.45
N LEU A 18 11.59 -0.63 -73.94
CA LEU A 18 12.14 0.43 -73.10
C LEU A 18 11.06 1.14 -72.28
N ALA A 19 9.91 1.44 -72.89
CA ALA A 19 8.76 2.02 -72.18
C ALA A 19 8.24 1.08 -71.08
N PHE A 20 8.13 -0.22 -71.40
CA PHE A 20 7.70 -1.24 -70.43
C PHE A 20 8.70 -1.43 -69.29
N GLY A 21 10.01 -1.50 -69.59
CA GLY A 21 11.07 -1.60 -68.60
C GLY A 21 11.18 -0.36 -67.70
N GLY A 22 11.09 0.84 -68.29
CA GLY A 22 11.03 2.10 -67.56
C GLY A 22 9.80 2.20 -66.65
N GLY A 23 8.63 1.82 -67.15
CA GLY A 23 7.40 1.75 -66.36
C GLY A 23 7.51 0.81 -65.17
N ARG A 24 8.07 -0.39 -65.36
CA ARG A 24 8.34 -1.37 -64.27
C ARG A 24 9.26 -0.82 -63.19
N LEU A 25 10.30 -0.06 -63.56
CA LEU A 25 11.23 0.55 -62.60
C LEU A 25 10.60 1.70 -61.80
N VAL A 26 9.77 2.52 -62.43
CA VAL A 26 9.05 3.60 -61.73
C VAL A 26 8.01 3.01 -60.78
N GLN A 27 7.28 1.99 -61.22
CA GLN A 27 6.27 1.32 -60.40
C GLN A 27 6.90 0.60 -59.21
N SER A 28 8.00 -0.14 -59.40
CA SER A 28 8.69 -0.80 -58.29
C SER A 28 9.23 0.18 -57.25
N ARG A 29 9.72 1.36 -57.68
CA ARG A 29 10.12 2.46 -56.77
C ARG A 29 8.94 3.07 -56.03
N ALA A 30 7.79 3.23 -56.69
CA ALA A 30 6.58 3.74 -56.06
C ALA A 30 6.02 2.76 -55.02
N ASP A 31 6.02 1.46 -55.35
CA ASP A 31 5.59 0.40 -54.44
C ASP A 31 6.53 0.31 -53.25
N ALA A 32 7.86 0.33 -53.46
CA ALA A 32 8.83 0.36 -52.37
C ALA A 32 8.61 1.54 -51.39
N LYS A 33 8.32 2.74 -51.90
CA LYS A 33 7.99 3.90 -51.05
C LYS A 33 6.70 3.71 -50.26
N LYS A 34 5.67 3.09 -50.85
CA LYS A 34 4.42 2.78 -50.16
C LYS A 34 4.65 1.76 -49.04
N TYR A 35 5.38 0.68 -49.33
CA TYR A 35 5.73 -0.33 -48.32
C TYR A 35 6.50 0.28 -47.14
N GLU A 36 7.51 1.12 -47.39
CA GLU A 36 8.22 1.82 -46.32
C GLU A 36 7.32 2.78 -45.52
N ALA A 37 6.43 3.52 -46.20
CA ALA A 37 5.48 4.42 -45.54
C ALA A 37 4.45 3.66 -44.68
N GLU A 38 3.97 2.50 -45.12
CA GLU A 38 3.06 1.65 -44.33
C GLU A 38 3.80 1.03 -43.15
N ARG A 39 5.02 0.56 -43.36
CA ARG A 39 5.83 -0.06 -42.31
C ARG A 39 6.22 0.94 -41.22
N THR A 40 6.58 2.17 -41.59
CA THR A 40 6.86 3.25 -40.62
C THR A 40 5.62 3.67 -39.87
N LYS A 41 4.45 3.78 -40.52
CA LYS A 41 3.17 4.02 -39.84
C LYS A 41 2.84 2.92 -38.85
N ALA A 42 3.00 1.65 -39.24
CA ALA A 42 2.76 0.51 -38.37
C ALA A 42 3.73 0.47 -37.18
N ALA A 43 5.01 0.82 -37.39
CA ALA A 43 5.99 0.93 -36.32
C ALA A 43 5.65 2.08 -35.36
N LEU A 44 5.21 3.22 -35.87
CA LEU A 44 4.79 4.37 -35.05
C LEU A 44 3.54 4.05 -34.24
N SER A 45 2.52 3.42 -34.85
CA SER A 45 1.30 3.04 -34.13
C SER A 45 1.62 2.02 -33.04
N ALA A 46 2.47 1.03 -33.33
CA ALA A 46 2.92 0.08 -32.32
C ALA A 46 3.68 0.76 -31.17
N ALA A 47 4.55 1.73 -31.46
CA ALA A 47 5.26 2.51 -30.44
C ALA A 47 4.30 3.36 -29.57
N VAL A 48 3.29 3.97 -30.18
CA VAL A 48 2.25 4.74 -29.46
C VAL A 48 1.41 3.81 -28.57
N ASP A 49 1.02 2.64 -29.07
CA ASP A 49 0.22 1.69 -28.30
C ASP A 49 1.01 1.10 -27.13
N GLN A 50 2.31 0.84 -27.32
CA GLN A 50 3.23 0.48 -26.24
C GLN A 50 3.35 1.60 -25.21
N GLY A 51 3.52 2.85 -25.65
CA GLY A 51 3.55 4.02 -24.76
C GLY A 51 2.28 4.12 -23.91
N LYS A 52 1.11 4.02 -24.54
CA LYS A 52 -0.18 4.02 -23.83
C LYS A 52 -0.32 2.85 -22.85
N ALA A 53 0.25 1.68 -23.16
CA ALA A 53 0.22 0.53 -22.25
C ALA A 53 1.10 0.77 -21.02
N VAL A 54 2.29 1.33 -21.22
CA VAL A 54 3.22 1.72 -20.14
C VAL A 54 2.61 2.82 -19.28
N ASP A 55 1.99 3.85 -19.87
CA ASP A 55 1.36 4.93 -19.13
C ASP A 55 0.19 4.42 -18.27
N ARG A 56 -0.62 3.51 -18.81
CA ARG A 56 -1.69 2.84 -18.04
C ARG A 56 -1.13 2.01 -16.89
N ALA A 57 -0.04 1.28 -17.11
CA ALA A 57 0.63 0.51 -16.05
C ALA A 57 1.20 1.43 -14.95
N ARG A 58 1.86 2.53 -15.32
CA ARG A 58 2.38 3.53 -14.35
C ARG A 58 1.26 4.20 -13.56
N ALA A 59 0.16 4.56 -14.21
CA ALA A 59 -1.00 5.15 -13.53
C ALA A 59 -1.59 4.18 -12.50
N GLU A 60 -1.68 2.89 -12.83
CA GLU A 60 -2.10 1.83 -11.92
C GLU A 60 -1.15 1.69 -10.72
N GLU A 61 0.16 1.65 -10.97
CA GLU A 61 1.19 1.60 -9.92
C GLU A 61 1.11 2.81 -9.00
N GLN A 62 0.97 4.02 -9.55
CA GLN A 62 0.82 5.24 -8.77
C GLN A 62 -0.45 5.22 -7.93
N ARG A 63 -1.59 4.76 -8.49
CA ARG A 63 -2.83 4.62 -7.72
C ARG A 63 -2.66 3.68 -6.53
N ARG A 64 -2.06 2.50 -6.75
CA ARG A 64 -1.83 1.50 -5.70
C ARG A 64 -0.84 2.01 -4.64
N GLY A 65 0.25 2.64 -5.08
CA GLY A 65 1.26 3.20 -4.17
C GLY A 65 0.72 4.34 -3.31
N ALA A 66 -0.11 5.22 -3.90
CA ALA A 66 -0.78 6.30 -3.17
C ALA A 66 -1.73 5.73 -2.11
N ALA A 67 -2.59 4.78 -2.49
CA ALA A 67 -3.53 4.14 -1.56
C ALA A 67 -2.81 3.43 -0.39
N GLN A 68 -1.75 2.67 -0.68
CA GLN A 68 -0.96 2.01 0.37
C GLN A 68 -0.27 3.01 1.30
N THR A 69 0.23 4.13 0.77
CA THR A 69 0.85 5.20 1.57
C THR A 69 -0.17 5.83 2.51
N GLU A 70 -1.36 6.12 2.01
CA GLU A 70 -2.46 6.67 2.82
C GLU A 70 -2.87 5.70 3.93
N ILE A 71 -3.06 4.41 3.62
CA ILE A 71 -3.38 3.37 4.61
C ILE A 71 -2.29 3.26 5.67
N ALA A 72 -1.01 3.29 5.27
CA ALA A 72 0.10 3.25 6.20
C ALA A 72 0.15 4.49 7.11
N ASN A 73 -0.20 5.67 6.60
CA ASN A 73 -0.28 6.90 7.40
C ASN A 73 -1.43 6.85 8.40
N VAL A 74 -2.61 6.39 7.99
CA VAL A 74 -3.75 6.21 8.89
C VAL A 74 -3.42 5.18 9.98
N ALA A 75 -2.81 4.05 9.62
CA ALA A 75 -2.41 3.04 10.60
C ALA A 75 -1.38 3.57 11.61
N LYS A 76 -0.41 4.38 11.16
CA LYS A 76 0.53 5.06 12.07
C LYS A 76 -0.18 6.01 13.02
N GLN A 77 -1.12 6.81 12.51
CA GLN A 77 -1.88 7.74 13.34
C GLN A 77 -2.73 7.00 14.38
N GLU A 78 -3.43 5.94 13.99
CA GLU A 78 -4.19 5.09 14.92
C GLU A 78 -3.27 4.46 16.00
N ALA A 79 -2.09 3.96 15.61
CA ALA A 79 -1.11 3.43 16.57
C ALA A 79 -0.58 4.49 17.54
N ASP A 80 -0.32 5.70 17.07
CA ASP A 80 0.18 6.79 17.92
C ASP A 80 -0.91 7.28 18.88
N THR A 81 -2.17 7.31 18.46
CA THR A 81 -3.31 7.55 19.35
C THR A 81 -3.41 6.47 20.42
N ALA A 82 -3.38 5.18 20.05
CA ALA A 82 -3.43 4.08 21.02
C ALA A 82 -2.28 4.16 22.05
N ARG A 83 -1.06 4.50 21.60
CA ARG A 83 0.10 4.73 22.49
C ARG A 83 -0.07 5.93 23.41
N SER A 84 -0.74 6.98 22.96
CA SER A 84 -1.05 8.15 23.79
C SER A 84 -2.07 7.78 24.87
N ASP A 85 -3.10 7.04 24.50
CA ASP A 85 -4.15 6.59 25.40
C ASP A 85 -3.60 5.60 26.44
N ALA A 86 -2.73 4.68 26.04
CA ALA A 86 -2.01 3.78 26.94
C ALA A 86 -1.18 4.56 27.98
N ARG A 87 -0.42 5.57 27.56
CA ARG A 87 0.33 6.43 28.49
C ARG A 87 -0.58 7.21 29.44
N ALA A 88 -1.72 7.69 28.96
CA ALA A 88 -2.69 8.40 29.78
C ALA A 88 -3.31 7.47 30.84
N ALA A 89 -3.61 6.22 30.46
CA ALA A 89 -4.09 5.17 31.35
C ALA A 89 -3.03 4.80 32.40
N ASP A 90 -1.77 4.60 32.01
CA ASP A 90 -0.67 4.32 32.93
C ASP A 90 -0.49 5.45 33.96
N ALA A 91 -0.54 6.71 33.52
CA ALA A 91 -0.45 7.86 34.40
C ALA A 91 -1.66 7.95 35.36
N ALA A 92 -2.86 7.56 34.92
CA ALA A 92 -4.03 7.49 35.78
C ALA A 92 -3.93 6.36 36.82
N ALA A 93 -3.47 5.18 36.40
CA ALA A 93 -3.23 4.04 37.28
C ALA A 93 -2.19 4.37 38.35
N GLU A 94 -1.10 5.05 37.98
CA GLU A 94 -0.06 5.48 38.93
C GLU A 94 -0.60 6.48 39.95
N ARG A 95 -1.38 7.49 39.53
CA ARG A 95 -2.05 8.41 40.45
C ARG A 95 -3.01 7.69 41.40
N LEU A 96 -3.72 6.67 40.91
CA LEU A 96 -4.61 5.85 41.74
C LEU A 96 -3.81 5.09 42.81
N ARG A 97 -2.70 4.45 42.44
CA ARG A 97 -1.82 3.74 43.38
C ARG A 97 -1.29 4.67 44.48
N GLN A 98 -0.82 5.86 44.10
CA GLN A 98 -0.37 6.86 45.07
C GLN A 98 -1.47 7.32 46.05
N ARG A 99 -2.71 7.46 45.56
CA ARG A 99 -3.87 7.79 46.43
C ARG A 99 -4.22 6.63 47.36
N VAL A 100 -4.17 5.39 46.87
CA VAL A 100 -4.40 4.20 47.68
C VAL A 100 -3.34 4.07 48.77
N ASP A 101 -2.06 4.29 48.44
CA ASP A 101 -0.96 4.26 49.43
C ASP A 101 -1.13 5.33 50.52
N GLN A 102 -1.54 6.54 50.14
CA GLN A 102 -1.86 7.62 51.10
C GLN A 102 -3.00 7.22 52.04
N LEU A 103 -4.06 6.61 51.51
CA LEU A 103 -5.20 6.13 52.29
C LEU A 103 -4.81 4.98 53.24
N LEU A 104 -4.00 4.04 52.77
CA LEU A 104 -3.47 2.95 53.60
C LEU A 104 -2.60 3.49 54.74
N ALA A 105 -1.71 4.44 54.45
CA ALA A 105 -0.88 5.08 55.47
C ALA A 105 -1.73 5.82 56.51
N ALA A 106 -2.75 6.57 56.07
CA ALA A 106 -3.67 7.26 56.97
C ALA A 106 -4.49 6.28 57.83
N ALA A 107 -5.01 5.20 57.25
CA ALA A 107 -5.76 4.17 57.97
C ALA A 107 -4.91 3.47 59.04
N ARG A 108 -3.63 3.21 58.74
CA ARG A 108 -2.67 2.66 59.71
C ARG A 108 -2.34 3.64 60.83
N ALA A 109 -2.25 4.94 60.54
CA ALA A 109 -1.98 5.98 61.54
C ALA A 109 -3.13 6.17 62.56
N VAL A 110 -4.38 5.89 62.16
CA VAL A 110 -5.57 6.00 63.04
C VAL A 110 -5.76 4.75 63.91
N LYS A 111 -5.21 3.58 63.53
CA LYS A 111 -5.19 2.40 64.40
C LYS A 111 -4.23 2.66 65.57
N ASN A 112 -4.79 2.89 66.77
CA ASN A 112 -4.03 2.99 68.02
C ASN A 112 -3.07 1.78 68.18
N PRO A 113 -1.83 1.96 68.70
CA PRO A 113 -0.95 0.85 69.07
C PRO A 113 -1.48 -0.03 70.22
N GLY A 114 -2.68 0.27 70.76
CA GLY A 114 -3.30 -0.41 71.89
C GLY A 114 -4.44 -1.39 71.55
N SER A 115 -4.90 -1.50 70.29
CA SER A 115 -5.84 -2.58 69.93
C SER A 115 -5.07 -3.83 69.53
N ALA A 116 -4.80 -4.69 70.51
CA ALA A 116 -4.46 -6.08 70.27
C ALA A 116 -5.56 -6.73 69.39
N GLY A 117 -5.22 -7.05 68.15
CA GLY A 117 -6.14 -7.66 67.19
C GLY A 117 -5.45 -8.00 65.87
N GLY A 118 -4.36 -8.76 65.96
CA GLY A 118 -3.54 -9.20 64.82
C GLY A 118 -2.08 -8.80 65.00
N GLY A 119 -1.31 -9.63 65.70
CA GLY A 119 0.10 -9.36 65.98
C GLY A 119 0.96 -9.27 64.73
N GLN A 120 2.03 -8.47 64.82
CA GLN A 120 3.20 -8.55 63.94
C GLN A 120 3.77 -9.97 64.01
N GLY A 121 3.28 -10.90 63.17
CA GLY A 121 3.67 -12.30 63.24
C GLY A 121 2.68 -13.33 62.69
N GLN A 122 1.45 -12.95 62.31
CA GLN A 122 0.58 -13.87 61.59
C GLN A 122 1.05 -14.00 60.12
N PRO A 123 1.30 -15.21 59.59
CA PRO A 123 1.61 -15.40 58.17
C PRO A 123 0.32 -15.16 57.36
N GLY A 124 0.10 -13.90 57.01
CA GLY A 124 -1.05 -13.43 56.25
C GLY A 124 -1.04 -11.90 56.33
N GLY A 125 -0.63 -11.24 55.25
CA GLY A 125 -0.64 -9.78 55.17
C GLY A 125 -2.04 -9.21 55.46
N ASP A 126 -2.10 -7.91 55.81
CA ASP A 126 -3.38 -7.22 56.00
C ASP A 126 -4.29 -7.54 54.79
N PRO A 127 -5.54 -8.00 54.97
CA PRO A 127 -6.44 -8.30 53.85
C PRO A 127 -6.59 -7.14 52.86
N LEU A 128 -6.39 -5.89 53.29
CA LEU A 128 -6.30 -4.74 52.39
C LEU A 128 -5.08 -4.79 51.48
N ASP A 129 -3.91 -5.21 51.98
CA ASP A 129 -2.68 -5.30 51.18
C ASP A 129 -2.82 -6.33 50.05
N VAL A 130 -3.50 -7.45 50.33
CA VAL A 130 -3.81 -8.47 49.31
C VAL A 130 -4.73 -7.91 48.23
N LEU A 131 -5.76 -7.14 48.61
CA LEU A 131 -6.67 -6.50 47.65
C LEU A 131 -5.93 -5.49 46.75
N VAL A 132 -5.01 -4.71 47.31
CA VAL A 132 -4.21 -3.75 46.54
C VAL A 132 -3.25 -4.45 45.59
N ASP A 133 -2.58 -5.53 46.02
CA ASP A 133 -1.71 -6.33 45.14
C ASP A 133 -2.50 -6.97 43.98
N VAL A 134 -3.65 -7.59 44.26
CA VAL A 134 -4.51 -8.18 43.24
C VAL A 134 -5.02 -7.13 42.26
N LEU A 135 -5.44 -5.96 42.75
CA LEU A 135 -5.87 -4.85 41.88
C LEU A 135 -4.71 -4.38 40.99
N GLY A 136 -3.52 -4.16 41.56
CA GLY A 136 -2.35 -3.73 40.80
C GLY A 136 -1.92 -4.74 39.74
N ARG A 137 -1.96 -6.04 40.04
CA ARG A 137 -1.65 -7.10 39.07
C ARG A 137 -2.72 -7.22 37.98
N SER A 138 -3.99 -7.07 38.33
CA SER A 138 -5.11 -7.15 37.38
C SER A 138 -5.11 -5.96 36.42
N ASP A 139 -4.88 -4.76 36.93
CA ASP A 139 -4.73 -3.53 36.16
C ASP A 139 -3.55 -3.62 35.18
N LYS A 140 -2.38 -4.03 35.67
CA LYS A 140 -1.19 -4.24 34.83
C LYS A 140 -1.42 -5.26 33.72
N THR A 141 -2.06 -6.39 34.05
CA THR A 141 -2.34 -7.45 33.06
C THR A 141 -3.33 -6.95 32.01
N SER A 142 -4.36 -6.21 32.44
CA SER A 142 -5.32 -5.58 31.53
C SER A 142 -4.66 -4.59 30.59
N GLY A 143 -3.71 -3.78 31.09
CA GLY A 143 -2.94 -2.84 30.26
C GLY A 143 -2.11 -3.54 29.18
N ILE A 144 -1.41 -4.64 29.52
CA ILE A 144 -0.66 -5.44 28.56
C ILE A 144 -1.58 -6.04 27.49
N LEU A 145 -2.75 -6.55 27.89
CA LEU A 145 -3.71 -7.12 26.96
C LEU A 145 -4.31 -6.06 26.03
N ALA A 146 -4.59 -4.86 26.55
CA ALA A 146 -5.08 -3.73 25.77
C ALA A 146 -4.05 -3.30 24.71
N ASP A 147 -2.78 -3.12 25.11
CA ASP A 147 -1.70 -2.77 24.17
C ASP A 147 -1.54 -3.81 23.06
N TYR A 148 -1.60 -5.10 23.40
CA TYR A 148 -1.57 -6.17 22.41
C TYR A 148 -2.78 -6.14 21.47
N ALA A 149 -3.99 -5.94 22.00
CA ALA A 149 -5.20 -5.86 21.21
C ALA A 149 -5.20 -4.67 20.25
N ASP A 150 -4.71 -3.50 20.69
CA ASP A 150 -4.60 -2.30 19.86
C ASP A 150 -3.60 -2.51 18.72
N GLN A 151 -2.45 -3.13 19.00
CA GLN A 151 -1.47 -3.47 17.97
C GLN A 151 -2.06 -4.42 16.91
N LEU A 152 -2.76 -5.47 17.35
CA LEU A 152 -3.42 -6.41 16.44
C LEU A 152 -4.51 -5.73 15.61
N LYS A 153 -5.31 -4.87 16.23
CA LYS A 153 -6.40 -4.15 15.56
C LYS A 153 -5.85 -3.24 14.46
N VAL A 154 -4.85 -2.41 14.79
CA VAL A 154 -4.25 -1.49 13.80
C VAL A 154 -3.62 -2.27 12.65
N ALA A 155 -2.87 -3.35 12.94
CA ALA A 155 -2.26 -4.19 11.92
C ALA A 155 -3.32 -4.88 11.04
N GLY A 156 -4.37 -5.44 11.66
CA GLY A 156 -5.46 -6.12 10.96
C GLY A 156 -6.22 -5.18 10.02
N LEU A 157 -6.63 -4.00 10.52
CA LEU A 157 -7.33 -3.00 9.71
C LEU A 157 -6.45 -2.48 8.57
N ALA A 158 -5.15 -2.29 8.80
CA ALA A 158 -4.22 -1.90 7.74
C ALA A 158 -4.10 -2.97 6.65
N CYS A 159 -4.05 -4.25 7.03
CA CYS A 159 -4.03 -5.38 6.09
C CYS A 159 -5.31 -5.46 5.27
N GLU A 160 -6.48 -5.38 5.92
CA GLU A 160 -7.78 -5.43 5.25
C GLU A 160 -7.93 -4.28 4.24
N ARG A 161 -7.67 -3.04 4.67
CA ARG A 161 -7.73 -1.86 3.79
C ARG A 161 -6.73 -1.95 2.64
N SER A 162 -5.52 -2.47 2.89
CA SER A 162 -4.52 -2.66 1.84
C SER A 162 -4.96 -3.68 0.81
N TYR A 163 -5.58 -4.78 1.26
CA TYR A 163 -6.14 -5.78 0.36
C TYR A 163 -7.25 -5.19 -0.49
N GLU A 164 -8.21 -4.49 0.12
CA GLU A 164 -9.31 -3.83 -0.59
C GLU A 164 -8.81 -2.83 -1.63
N ALA A 165 -7.77 -2.05 -1.32
CA ALA A 165 -7.17 -1.08 -2.24
C ALA A 165 -6.46 -1.72 -3.44
N LEU A 166 -5.98 -2.96 -3.29
CA LEU A 166 -5.30 -3.71 -4.35
C LEU A 166 -6.26 -4.56 -5.18
N THR A 167 -7.38 -5.00 -4.60
CA THR A 167 -8.39 -5.76 -5.32
C THR A 167 -9.32 -4.83 -6.10
N PRO A 168 -9.57 -5.09 -7.40
CA PRO A 168 -10.64 -4.40 -8.11
C PRO A 168 -11.96 -4.73 -7.43
N SER A 169 -12.67 -3.72 -6.94
CA SER A 169 -14.00 -3.87 -6.36
C SER A 169 -14.94 -4.42 -7.42
N THR A 170 -15.09 -5.75 -7.44
CA THR A 170 -16.15 -6.43 -8.16
C THR A 170 -17.40 -6.27 -7.30
N ARG A 171 -18.04 -5.10 -7.41
CA ARG A 171 -19.37 -4.87 -6.86
C ARG A 171 -20.23 -4.24 -7.93
#